data_AF-A0A5A7MML5-F1
#
_entry.id   AF-A0A5A7MML5-F1
#
_cell.length_a   1.000
_cell.length_b   1.000
_cell.length_c   1.000
_cell.angle_alpha   90.00
_cell.angle_beta   90.00
_cell.angle_gamma   90.00
#
_symmetry.space_group_name_H-M   'P 1'
#
loop_
_entity.id
_entity.type
_entity.pdbx_description
1 polymer ?
#
loop_
_entity_poly.entity_id
_entity_poly.type
_entity_poly.pdbx_seq_one_letter_code
_entity_poly.pdbx_strand_id
1 'polypeptide(L)'
;MTTGQLESKSDAGLTALPASSACAQLCRSAEIICPSVILIGIDIEGHILWMNEQARAVLYGLPPTHKTDTIFQLIETVDHPALTSNLRTLVRTCVNAVQIAFHLKTPMGKAPYLRGHIITTPKNPDGTDTYVISVHAVTPYSSEDDHFHKIIHQALEATIVHRDGKVLYANQKSADIFGVEDHQKMLDIPDFHSFIHPHDKDLFEQRDNHTKSEGISSEEFECRLISEKEKITWVRCRIGTIMWNGRPATVTTFIDITDKKSEEHAQREREKLFTRILEISPDVVAISDCESGEYLWVNTAFSKFFGIPAKEVYGRTSLELGIWHSLNNGHSFWKF
;
A
#
# COMPACT_ATOMS: atom_id res chain seq x y z
N MET A 1 61.00 -1.96 -23.44
CA MET A 1 59.98 -2.56 -24.33
C MET A 1 59.43 -3.77 -23.58
N THR A 2 58.65 -3.60 -22.51
CA THR A 2 57.29 -3.02 -22.43
C THR A 2 56.34 -3.73 -23.37
N THR A 3 55.48 -4.60 -22.84
CA THR A 3 54.00 -4.53 -22.89
C THR A 3 53.42 -5.79 -22.25
N GLY A 4 53.19 -5.74 -20.93
CA GLY A 4 52.16 -6.57 -20.30
C GLY A 4 50.81 -5.93 -20.59
N GLN A 5 49.94 -6.64 -21.30
CA GLN A 5 48.55 -6.26 -21.45
C GLN A 5 47.84 -6.50 -20.11
N LEU A 6 47.63 -5.42 -19.37
CA LEU A 6 46.56 -5.34 -18.39
C LEU A 6 45.24 -5.43 -19.15
N GLU A 7 44.58 -6.59 -19.09
CA GLU A 7 43.15 -6.65 -19.35
C GLU A 7 42.44 -5.84 -18.28
N SER A 8 41.77 -4.79 -18.74
CA SER A 8 40.93 -3.91 -17.95
C SER A 8 39.80 -4.71 -17.32
N LYS A 9 39.83 -4.86 -15.99
CA LYS A 9 38.62 -5.15 -15.19
C LYS A 9 37.71 -3.93 -15.25
N SER A 10 36.93 -3.83 -16.31
CA SER A 10 35.85 -2.88 -16.47
C SER A 10 34.60 -3.38 -15.74
N ASP A 11 34.09 -2.53 -14.85
CA ASP A 11 32.66 -2.32 -14.60
C ASP A 11 31.82 -3.54 -14.18
N ALA A 12 31.88 -3.89 -12.90
CA ALA A 12 30.83 -4.65 -12.22
C ALA A 12 30.16 -3.74 -11.19
N GLY A 13 29.21 -2.92 -11.67
CA GLY A 13 28.32 -2.15 -10.80
C GLY A 13 27.57 -3.06 -9.82
N LEU A 14 27.11 -2.51 -8.69
CA LEU A 14 26.37 -3.25 -7.66
C LEU A 14 25.27 -4.10 -8.30
N THR A 15 25.52 -5.41 -8.33
CA THR A 15 24.64 -6.37 -8.96
C THR A 15 23.34 -6.48 -8.16
N ALA A 16 22.22 -6.41 -8.88
CA ALA A 16 20.92 -6.79 -8.36
C ALA A 16 21.00 -8.17 -7.66
N LEU A 17 20.30 -8.32 -6.54
CA LEU A 17 20.21 -9.59 -5.81
C LEU A 17 19.90 -10.74 -6.77
N PRO A 18 20.66 -11.85 -6.76
CA PRO A 18 20.26 -13.04 -7.49
C PRO A 18 18.85 -13.42 -7.03
N ALA A 19 17.91 -13.53 -7.98
CA ALA A 19 16.48 -13.71 -7.72
C ALA A 19 16.14 -14.98 -6.89
N SER A 20 17.11 -15.86 -6.68
CA SER A 20 16.98 -17.15 -5.98
C SER A 20 17.57 -17.18 -4.56
N SER A 21 18.07 -16.08 -4.00
CA SER A 21 18.59 -16.09 -2.61
C SER A 21 17.45 -16.04 -1.59
N ALA A 22 17.60 -16.76 -0.46
CA ALA A 22 16.66 -16.71 0.67
C ALA A 22 16.47 -15.27 1.19
N CYS A 23 17.52 -14.46 1.08
CA CYS A 23 17.52 -13.05 1.41
C CYS A 23 16.59 -12.25 0.48
N ALA A 24 16.63 -12.48 -0.84
CA ALA A 24 15.73 -11.83 -1.79
C ALA A 24 14.24 -12.18 -1.57
N GLN A 25 13.94 -13.42 -1.17
CA GLN A 25 12.57 -13.87 -0.88
C GLN A 25 12.01 -13.28 0.41
N LEU A 26 12.82 -13.22 1.48
CA LEU A 26 12.45 -12.55 2.72
C LEU A 26 12.19 -11.05 2.51
N CYS A 27 13.01 -10.38 1.70
CA CYS A 27 12.87 -8.96 1.44
C CYS A 27 11.61 -8.64 0.61
N ARG A 28 11.33 -9.40 -0.45
CA ARG A 28 10.08 -9.25 -1.22
C ARG A 28 8.85 -9.47 -0.34
N SER A 29 8.90 -10.46 0.55
CA SER A 29 7.79 -10.73 1.47
C SER A 29 7.58 -9.56 2.45
N ALA A 30 8.67 -8.99 2.97
CA ALA A 30 8.60 -7.81 3.84
C ALA A 30 8.09 -6.55 3.12
N GLU A 31 8.49 -6.34 1.87
CA GLU A 31 8.02 -5.20 1.04
C GLU A 31 6.54 -5.30 0.68
N ILE A 32 6.02 -6.51 0.44
CA ILE A 32 4.58 -6.75 0.20
C ILE A 32 3.77 -6.44 1.45
N ILE A 33 4.27 -6.83 2.63
CA ILE A 33 3.58 -6.64 3.91
C ILE A 33 3.67 -5.19 4.40
N CYS A 34 4.81 -4.52 4.17
CA CYS A 34 5.07 -3.16 4.59
C CYS A 34 5.83 -2.39 3.49
N PRO A 35 5.12 -1.71 2.57
CA PRO A 35 5.74 -0.99 1.45
C PRO A 35 6.68 0.15 1.86
N SER A 36 6.62 0.59 3.13
CA SER A 36 7.47 1.64 3.70
C SER A 36 8.70 1.11 4.47
N VAL A 37 8.98 -0.21 4.42
CA VAL A 37 10.12 -0.79 5.14
C VAL A 37 11.46 -0.37 4.50
N ILE A 38 12.42 0.03 5.33
CA ILE A 38 13.79 0.34 4.88
C ILE A 38 14.67 -0.86 5.16
N LEU A 39 15.28 -1.42 4.11
CA LEU A 39 16.11 -2.63 4.18
C LEU A 39 17.52 -2.38 3.63
N ILE A 40 18.53 -2.74 4.42
CA ILE A 40 19.95 -2.68 4.03
C ILE A 40 20.60 -4.02 4.33
N GLY A 41 21.17 -4.67 3.33
CA GLY A 41 21.97 -5.88 3.49
C GLY A 41 23.43 -5.52 3.70
N ILE A 42 24.02 -6.01 4.79
CA ILE A 42 25.43 -5.80 5.11
C ILE A 42 26.17 -7.11 5.42
N ASP A 43 27.49 -7.09 5.33
CA ASP A 43 28.36 -8.14 5.89
C ASP A 43 28.68 -7.88 7.37
N ILE A 44 29.47 -8.76 7.98
CA ILE A 44 29.87 -8.65 9.40
C ILE A 44 30.78 -7.45 9.70
N GLU A 45 31.47 -6.94 8.68
CA GLU A 45 32.35 -5.77 8.77
C GLU A 45 31.57 -4.46 8.51
N GLY A 46 30.29 -4.57 8.14
CA GLY A 46 29.39 -3.45 7.89
C GLY A 46 29.43 -2.92 6.46
N HIS A 47 30.04 -3.64 5.51
CA HIS A 47 30.01 -3.28 4.10
C HIS A 47 28.60 -3.46 3.55
N ILE A 48 28.14 -2.49 2.78
CA ILE A 48 26.80 -2.52 2.19
C ILE A 48 26.83 -3.39 0.94
N LEU A 49 26.09 -4.50 1.00
CA LEU A 49 25.95 -5.45 -0.10
C LEU A 49 24.82 -5.02 -1.06
N TRP A 50 23.70 -4.56 -0.50
CA TRP A 50 22.54 -4.07 -1.25
C TRP A 50 21.61 -3.23 -0.35
N MET A 51 20.67 -2.53 -0.95
CA MET A 51 19.63 -1.75 -0.27
C MET A 51 18.38 -1.65 -1.15
N ASN A 52 17.19 -1.59 -0.54
CA ASN A 52 15.94 -1.41 -1.27
C ASN A 52 15.71 0.06 -1.69
N GLU A 53 14.66 0.31 -2.49
CA GLU A 53 14.38 1.64 -3.04
C GLU A 53 14.12 2.69 -1.95
N GLN A 54 13.39 2.29 -0.91
CA GLN A 54 13.08 3.08 0.27
C GLN A 54 14.36 3.47 1.02
N ALA A 55 15.30 2.54 1.19
CA ALA A 55 16.62 2.83 1.75
C ALA A 55 17.42 3.82 0.91
N ARG A 56 17.41 3.68 -0.43
CA ARG A 56 18.08 4.63 -1.33
C ARG A 56 17.50 6.04 -1.21
N ALA A 57 16.18 6.14 -1.13
CA ALA A 57 15.48 7.41 -1.02
C ALA A 57 15.81 8.15 0.30
N VAL A 58 15.94 7.42 1.40
CA VAL A 58 16.25 7.98 2.73
C VAL A 58 17.73 8.34 2.89
N LEU A 59 18.62 7.60 2.22
CA LEU A 59 20.07 7.80 2.24
C LEU A 59 20.57 8.76 1.14
N TYR A 60 19.70 9.69 0.71
CA TYR A 60 20.00 10.77 -0.24
C TYR A 60 20.47 10.34 -1.63
N GLY A 61 20.14 9.12 -2.06
CA GLY A 61 20.54 8.65 -3.38
C GLY A 61 22.06 8.60 -3.58
N LEU A 62 22.86 8.63 -2.51
CA LEU A 62 24.28 8.28 -2.56
C LEU A 62 24.34 6.86 -3.11
N PRO A 63 24.78 6.65 -4.37
CA PRO A 63 25.08 5.30 -4.79
C PRO A 63 26.18 4.82 -3.83
N PRO A 64 26.16 3.58 -3.34
CA PRO A 64 27.42 2.95 -2.97
C PRO A 64 28.27 2.96 -4.24
N THR A 65 29.10 3.97 -4.40
CA THR A 65 29.93 4.13 -5.60
C THR A 65 31.03 3.07 -5.63
N HIS A 66 31.32 2.45 -4.47
CA HIS A 66 32.35 1.44 -4.34
C HIS A 66 31.93 0.28 -3.42
N LYS A 67 32.49 -0.91 -3.67
CA LYS A 67 32.37 -2.13 -2.83
C LYS A 67 32.88 -1.96 -1.39
N THR A 68 33.43 -0.81 -1.05
CA THR A 68 34.08 -0.47 0.22
C THR A 68 33.23 0.44 1.11
N ASP A 69 32.03 0.80 0.68
CA ASP A 69 31.16 1.70 1.41
C ASP A 69 30.52 0.95 2.58
N THR A 70 30.81 1.42 3.81
CA THR A 70 30.32 0.81 5.04
C THR A 70 29.16 1.62 5.61
N ILE A 71 28.24 0.96 6.31
CA ILE A 71 27.17 1.65 7.03
C ILE A 71 27.71 2.68 8.04
N PHE A 72 28.93 2.49 8.56
CA PHE A 72 29.62 3.43 9.44
C PHE A 72 29.90 4.80 8.79
N GLN A 73 29.97 4.87 7.47
CA GLN A 73 30.08 6.13 6.75
C GLN A 73 28.74 6.89 6.72
N LEU A 74 27.62 6.17 6.83
CA LEU A 74 26.27 6.72 6.76
C LEU A 74 25.70 7.10 8.13
N ILE A 75 26.33 6.70 9.23
CA ILE A 75 25.85 6.95 10.59
C ILE A 75 26.83 7.78 11.42
N GLU A 76 26.30 8.51 12.40
CA GLU A 76 27.08 9.34 13.32
C GLU A 76 28.13 8.52 14.07
N THR A 77 29.32 9.10 14.27
CA THR A 77 30.47 8.38 14.87
C THR A 77 30.19 7.92 16.30
N VAL A 78 29.30 8.62 17.02
CA VAL A 78 28.86 8.25 18.37
C VAL A 78 28.14 6.89 18.40
N ASP A 79 27.49 6.49 17.31
CA ASP A 79 26.70 5.25 17.24
C ASP A 79 27.50 4.04 16.74
N HIS A 80 28.75 4.26 16.28
CA HIS A 80 29.61 3.18 15.75
C HIS A 80 29.84 2.06 16.77
N PRO A 81 30.24 2.34 18.03
CA PRO A 81 30.52 1.28 19.00
C PRO A 81 29.30 0.42 19.31
N ALA A 82 28.11 1.04 19.37
CA ALA A 82 26.86 0.33 19.62
C ALA A 82 26.52 -0.62 18.48
N LEU A 83 26.61 -0.16 17.22
CA LEU A 83 26.34 -1.00 16.05
C LEU A 83 27.33 -2.16 15.93
N THR A 84 28.62 -1.92 16.14
CA THR A 84 29.65 -2.99 16.16
C THR A 84 29.37 -4.02 17.26
N SER A 85 28.96 -3.58 18.45
CA SER A 85 28.60 -4.48 19.55
C SER A 85 27.40 -5.36 19.20
N ASN A 86 26.39 -4.81 18.54
CA ASN A 86 25.19 -5.54 18.12
C ASN A 86 25.51 -6.61 17.07
N LEU A 87 26.32 -6.28 16.06
CA LEU A 87 26.79 -7.25 15.05
C LEU A 87 27.59 -8.40 15.69
N ARG A 88 28.51 -8.10 16.61
CA ARG A 88 29.26 -9.14 17.34
C ARG A 88 28.35 -10.00 18.23
N THR A 89 27.32 -9.40 18.81
CA THR A 89 26.35 -10.11 19.64
C THR A 89 25.56 -11.13 18.81
N LEU A 90 25.12 -10.75 17.60
CA LEU A 90 24.44 -11.66 16.67
C LEU A 90 25.30 -12.89 16.35
N VAL A 91 26.58 -12.68 16.04
CA VAL A 91 27.53 -13.77 15.77
C VAL A 91 27.76 -14.64 17.01
N ARG A 92 27.98 -14.04 18.18
CA ARG A 92 28.37 -14.77 19.39
C ARG A 92 27.23 -15.56 20.02
N THR A 93 26.01 -15.03 19.95
CA THR A 93 24.85 -15.57 20.69
C THR A 93 23.92 -16.39 19.80
N CYS A 94 24.11 -16.37 18.48
CA CYS A 94 23.22 -17.02 17.50
C CYS A 94 21.74 -16.60 17.64
N VAL A 95 21.48 -15.41 18.18
CA VAL A 95 20.13 -14.85 18.28
C VAL A 95 19.69 -14.37 16.91
N ASN A 96 18.42 -14.57 16.55
CA ASN A 96 17.91 -14.29 15.20
C ASN A 96 17.73 -12.79 14.90
N ALA A 97 17.62 -11.94 15.93
CA ALA A 97 17.48 -10.50 15.76
C ALA A 97 18.03 -9.71 16.96
N VAL A 98 18.63 -8.56 16.70
CA VAL A 98 19.04 -7.59 17.73
C VAL A 98 18.47 -6.22 17.41
N GLN A 99 17.87 -5.58 18.41
CA GLN A 99 17.35 -4.23 18.25
C GLN A 99 18.49 -3.22 18.16
N ILE A 100 18.36 -2.28 17.23
CA ILE A 100 19.33 -1.22 16.99
C ILE A 100 18.65 0.14 16.96
N ALA A 101 19.45 1.16 17.26
CA ALA A 101 19.08 2.53 16.97
C ALA A 101 20.35 3.33 16.69
N PHE A 102 20.29 4.23 15.71
CA PHE A 102 21.42 5.05 15.30
C PHE A 102 20.95 6.30 14.55
N HIS A 103 21.83 7.28 14.46
CA HIS A 103 21.62 8.53 13.77
C HIS A 103 22.34 8.49 12.41
N LEU A 104 21.66 8.89 11.33
CA LEU A 104 22.30 9.01 10.01
C LEU A 104 23.12 10.30 9.91
N LYS A 105 24.35 10.23 9.40
CA LYS A 105 25.12 11.42 9.03
C LYS A 105 24.38 12.20 7.95
N THR A 106 24.14 13.48 8.22
CA THR A 106 23.61 14.40 7.22
C THR A 106 24.56 15.58 7.04
N PRO A 107 24.71 16.10 5.80
CA PRO A 107 25.40 17.37 5.56
C PRO A 107 24.73 18.57 6.26
N MET A 108 23.47 18.40 6.72
CA MET A 108 22.58 19.45 7.22
C MET A 108 22.59 19.60 8.75
N GLY A 109 23.49 18.89 9.47
CA GLY A 109 23.78 19.13 10.89
C GLY A 109 22.77 18.55 11.89
N LYS A 110 21.62 18.02 11.45
CA LYS A 110 20.72 17.21 12.27
C LYS A 110 20.50 15.85 11.63
N ALA A 111 20.91 14.81 12.36
CA ALA A 111 20.88 13.42 11.94
C ALA A 111 19.51 12.77 12.25
N PRO A 112 18.79 12.21 11.26
CA PRO A 112 17.55 11.48 11.52
C PRO A 112 17.88 10.23 12.36
N TYR A 113 17.03 9.99 13.35
CA TYR A 113 17.16 8.88 14.28
C TYR A 113 16.35 7.70 13.75
N LEU A 114 17.04 6.59 13.49
CA LEU A 114 16.46 5.36 12.99
C LEU A 114 16.44 4.32 14.10
N ARG A 115 15.37 3.54 14.19
CA ARG A 115 15.26 2.37 15.08
C ARG A 115 14.79 1.17 14.30
N GLY A 116 15.34 0.01 14.64
CA GLY A 116 15.10 -1.18 13.86
C GLY A 116 15.68 -2.44 14.47
N HIS A 117 15.83 -3.45 13.63
CA HIS A 117 16.42 -4.72 13.97
C HIS A 117 17.47 -5.11 12.93
N ILE A 118 18.57 -5.71 13.39
CA ILE A 118 19.46 -6.49 12.53
C ILE A 118 19.03 -7.94 12.66
N ILE A 119 18.75 -8.57 11.53
CA ILE A 119 18.30 -9.95 11.43
C ILE A 119 19.39 -10.76 10.72
N THR A 120 19.71 -11.93 11.23
CA THR A 120 20.59 -12.89 10.53
C THR A 120 19.80 -13.58 9.43
N THR A 121 20.38 -13.67 8.22
CA THR A 121 19.80 -14.50 7.17
C THR A 121 20.42 -15.89 7.17
N PRO A 122 19.72 -16.92 6.64
CA PRO A 122 20.35 -18.21 6.36
C PRO A 122 21.63 -18.01 5.55
N LYS A 123 22.67 -18.80 5.84
CA LYS A 123 23.96 -18.70 5.16
C LYS A 123 23.79 -18.80 3.64
N ASN A 124 24.46 -17.91 2.93
CA ASN A 124 24.55 -18.03 1.47
C ASN A 124 25.28 -19.33 1.10
N PRO A 125 25.05 -19.91 -0.09
CA PRO A 125 25.72 -21.12 -0.56
C PRO A 125 27.25 -21.00 -0.60
N ASP A 126 27.77 -19.78 -0.69
CA ASP A 126 29.20 -19.46 -0.67
C ASP A 126 29.79 -19.36 0.77
N GLY A 127 28.97 -19.57 1.79
CA GLY A 127 29.36 -19.53 3.20
C GLY A 127 29.41 -18.13 3.82
N THR A 128 29.04 -17.08 3.09
CA THR A 128 29.00 -15.71 3.61
C THR A 128 27.76 -15.46 4.47
N ASP A 129 27.97 -14.87 5.64
CA ASP A 129 26.90 -14.39 6.50
C ASP A 129 26.41 -13.02 5.99
N THR A 130 25.12 -12.91 5.71
CA THR A 130 24.47 -11.63 5.39
C THR A 130 23.57 -11.24 6.55
N TYR A 131 23.65 -9.96 6.94
CA TYR A 131 22.80 -9.38 7.97
C TYR A 131 21.89 -8.36 7.31
N VAL A 132 20.59 -8.45 7.60
CA VAL A 132 19.60 -7.52 7.09
C VAL A 132 19.21 -6.55 8.18
N ILE A 133 19.44 -5.27 7.91
CA ILE A 133 19.01 -4.17 8.75
C ILE A 133 17.63 -3.75 8.28
N SER A 134 16.63 -3.95 9.13
CA SER A 134 15.28 -3.40 8.96
C SER A 134 15.13 -2.21 9.90
N VAL A 135 14.91 -1.02 9.35
CA VAL A 135 14.81 0.22 10.14
C VAL A 135 13.57 1.02 9.78
N HIS A 136 13.07 1.76 10.76
CA HIS A 136 12.02 2.74 10.59
C HIS A 136 12.51 4.08 11.15
N ALA A 137 12.14 5.17 10.50
CA ALA A 137 12.46 6.51 10.98
C ALA A 137 11.66 6.83 12.26
N VAL A 138 12.36 7.28 13.30
CA VAL A 138 11.77 7.62 14.60
C VAL A 138 11.68 9.13 14.81
N THR A 139 12.56 9.92 14.20
CA THR A 139 12.40 11.39 14.15
C THR A 139 12.01 11.85 12.74
N PRO A 140 11.02 12.75 12.61
CA PRO A 140 10.73 13.38 11.33
C PRO A 140 11.92 14.25 10.93
N TYR A 141 12.34 14.12 9.67
CA TYR A 141 13.36 14.95 9.03
C TYR A 141 13.12 16.43 9.35
N SER A 142 14.10 17.09 9.96
CA SER A 142 14.15 18.56 10.00
C SER A 142 15.27 19.04 9.07
N SER A 143 14.95 19.11 7.77
CA SER A 143 15.45 20.13 6.84
C SER A 143 14.43 20.21 5.69
N GLU A 144 13.42 21.05 5.90
CA GLU A 144 12.44 21.42 4.88
C GLU A 144 13.13 22.25 3.79
N ASP A 145 13.09 21.77 2.54
CA ASP A 145 12.59 22.56 1.40
C ASP A 145 12.86 21.87 0.03
N ASP A 146 13.82 20.93 -0.08
CA ASP A 146 14.17 20.37 -1.41
C ASP A 146 13.84 18.87 -1.62
N HIS A 147 14.15 17.98 -0.67
CA HIS A 147 13.96 16.54 -0.88
C HIS A 147 12.52 16.08 -0.65
N PHE A 148 11.87 16.59 0.40
CA PHE A 148 10.45 16.33 0.66
C PHE A 148 9.56 17.00 -0.39
N HIS A 149 9.91 18.21 -0.84
CA HIS A 149 9.25 18.81 -2.00
C HIS A 149 9.41 17.92 -3.22
N LYS A 150 10.60 17.41 -3.56
CA LYS A 150 10.76 16.51 -4.71
C LYS A 150 9.97 15.20 -4.59
N ILE A 151 9.99 14.53 -3.44
CA ILE A 151 9.29 13.26 -3.24
C ILE A 151 7.78 13.45 -3.31
N ILE A 152 7.22 14.49 -2.68
CA ILE A 152 5.77 14.73 -2.72
C ILE A 152 5.33 15.34 -4.04
N HIS A 153 6.18 16.12 -4.69
CA HIS A 153 5.88 16.69 -6.01
C HIS A 153 5.85 15.61 -7.10
N GLN A 154 6.57 14.50 -6.92
CA GLN A 154 6.52 13.31 -7.77
C GLN A 154 5.56 12.22 -7.28
N ALA A 155 4.95 12.38 -6.10
CA ALA A 155 4.00 11.42 -5.57
C ALA A 155 2.82 11.26 -6.54
N LEU A 156 2.49 10.01 -6.86
CA LEU A 156 1.38 9.65 -7.74
C LEU A 156 0.01 9.94 -7.10
N GLU A 157 -0.02 10.07 -5.77
CA GLU A 157 -1.21 10.41 -4.98
C GLU A 157 -1.31 11.90 -4.76
N ALA A 158 -2.54 12.43 -4.72
CA ALA A 158 -2.77 13.81 -4.33
C ALA A 158 -2.35 13.99 -2.87
N THR A 159 -1.43 14.91 -2.61
CA THR A 159 -0.92 15.19 -1.27
C THR A 159 -1.00 16.67 -0.94
N ILE A 160 -1.62 16.97 0.20
CA ILE A 160 -1.77 18.32 0.77
C ILE A 160 -1.09 18.35 2.13
N VAL A 161 -0.24 19.35 2.37
CA VAL A 161 0.24 19.70 3.71
C VAL A 161 -0.51 20.95 4.15
N HIS A 162 -1.03 20.94 5.37
CA HIS A 162 -1.85 22.03 5.88
C HIS A 162 -1.69 22.23 7.39
N ARG A 163 -2.16 23.38 7.88
CA ARG A 163 -2.44 23.61 9.30
C ARG A 163 -3.87 24.10 9.41
N ASP A 164 -4.71 23.29 10.05
CA ASP A 164 -6.13 23.62 10.31
C ASP A 164 -6.85 24.06 9.03
N GLY A 165 -6.85 23.19 8.02
CA GLY A 165 -7.46 23.47 6.71
C GLY A 165 -6.69 24.42 5.79
N LYS A 166 -5.76 25.23 6.32
CA LYS A 166 -4.96 26.14 5.49
C LYS A 166 -3.83 25.41 4.76
N VAL A 167 -3.87 25.41 3.44
CA VAL A 167 -2.88 24.74 2.58
C VAL A 167 -1.52 25.44 2.68
N LEU A 168 -0.48 24.66 2.99
CA LEU A 168 0.92 25.10 3.03
C LEU A 168 1.71 24.55 1.84
N TYR A 169 1.30 23.39 1.33
CA TYR A 169 1.84 22.76 0.14
C TYR A 169 0.78 21.86 -0.47
N ALA A 170 0.76 21.78 -1.80
CA ALA A 170 0.00 20.82 -2.57
C ALA A 170 0.81 20.39 -3.79
N ASN A 171 0.71 19.11 -4.17
CA ASN A 171 1.25 18.65 -5.45
C ASN A 171 0.22 18.79 -6.59
N GLN A 172 0.65 18.62 -7.84
CA GLN A 172 -0.24 18.76 -9.01
C GLN A 172 -1.42 17.80 -8.96
N LYS A 173 -1.24 16.57 -8.47
CA LYS A 173 -2.33 15.61 -8.32
C LYS A 173 -3.44 16.11 -7.40
N SER A 174 -3.11 16.92 -6.40
CA SER A 174 -4.12 17.55 -5.53
C SER A 174 -4.93 18.59 -6.28
N ALA A 175 -4.28 19.44 -7.09
CA ALA A 175 -5.01 20.39 -7.93
C ALA A 175 -5.98 19.66 -8.89
N ASP A 176 -5.50 18.58 -9.53
CA ASP A 176 -6.31 17.76 -10.44
C ASP A 176 -7.56 17.18 -9.73
N ILE A 177 -7.40 16.58 -8.54
CA ILE A 177 -8.50 15.96 -7.77
C ILE A 177 -9.51 17.01 -7.27
N PHE A 178 -9.02 18.15 -6.78
CA PHE A 178 -9.86 19.21 -6.24
C PHE A 178 -10.47 20.10 -7.33
N GLY A 179 -10.08 19.89 -8.60
CA GLY A 179 -10.59 20.64 -9.75
C GLY A 179 -10.05 22.07 -9.82
N VAL A 180 -8.86 22.30 -9.26
CA VAL A 180 -8.15 23.58 -9.27
C VAL A 180 -7.13 23.56 -10.40
N GLU A 181 -6.93 24.70 -11.06
CA GLU A 181 -6.15 24.79 -12.31
C GLU A 181 -4.70 24.33 -12.14
N ASP A 182 -4.06 24.72 -11.03
CA ASP A 182 -2.68 24.33 -10.71
C ASP A 182 -2.48 24.24 -9.19
N HIS A 183 -1.40 23.58 -8.80
CA HIS A 183 -1.09 23.36 -7.38
C HIS A 183 -0.70 24.63 -6.62
N GLN A 184 -0.31 25.72 -7.30
CA GLN A 184 0.00 26.99 -6.64
C GLN A 184 -1.29 27.68 -6.18
N LYS A 185 -2.35 27.64 -6.99
CA LYS A 185 -3.66 28.18 -6.60
C LYS A 185 -4.30 27.47 -5.42
N MET A 186 -3.91 26.22 -5.14
CA MET A 186 -4.33 25.53 -3.92
C MET A 186 -3.87 26.27 -2.65
N LEU A 187 -2.76 27.02 -2.69
CA LEU A 187 -2.24 27.79 -1.56
C LEU A 187 -3.10 29.02 -1.24
N ASP A 188 -3.86 29.52 -2.20
CA ASP A 188 -4.76 30.67 -2.05
C ASP A 188 -6.09 30.28 -1.40
N ILE A 189 -6.37 28.97 -1.30
CA ILE A 189 -7.58 28.45 -0.67
C ILE A 189 -7.50 28.69 0.85
N PRO A 190 -8.44 29.44 1.45
CA PRO A 190 -8.41 29.73 2.88
C PRO A 190 -8.52 28.46 3.74
N ASP A 191 -9.39 27.54 3.31
CA ASP A 191 -9.63 26.27 3.97
C ASP A 191 -10.07 25.21 2.95
N PHE A 192 -9.22 24.21 2.68
CA PHE A 192 -9.56 23.15 1.73
C PHE A 192 -10.61 22.17 2.29
N HIS A 193 -10.90 22.18 3.61
CA HIS A 193 -12.00 21.37 4.18
C HIS A 193 -13.37 21.79 3.62
N SER A 194 -13.47 22.99 3.03
CA SER A 194 -14.66 23.44 2.28
C SER A 194 -15.03 22.52 1.11
N PHE A 195 -14.04 21.81 0.53
CA PHE A 195 -14.25 20.84 -0.53
C PHE A 195 -14.66 19.46 -0.01
N ILE A 196 -14.63 19.20 1.31
CA ILE A 196 -15.18 17.95 1.87
C ILE A 196 -16.70 18.05 1.85
N HIS A 197 -17.34 17.01 1.30
CA HIS A 197 -18.80 16.93 1.22
C HIS A 197 -19.43 17.09 2.63
N PRO A 198 -20.53 17.86 2.80
CA PRO A 198 -21.08 18.19 4.11
C PRO A 198 -21.36 16.99 5.03
N HIS A 199 -21.80 15.86 4.47
CA HIS A 199 -22.07 14.64 5.23
C HIS A 199 -20.81 13.92 5.75
N ASP A 200 -19.63 14.24 5.22
CA ASP A 200 -18.38 13.58 5.57
C ASP A 200 -17.44 14.51 6.37
N LYS A 201 -17.85 15.77 6.61
CA LYS A 201 -17.06 16.77 7.36
C LYS A 201 -16.75 16.33 8.78
N ASP A 202 -17.77 15.90 9.53
CA ASP A 202 -17.59 15.48 10.93
C ASP A 202 -16.60 14.32 11.05
N LEU A 203 -16.69 13.35 10.13
CA LEU A 203 -15.76 12.21 10.08
C LEU A 203 -14.33 12.68 9.79
N PHE A 204 -14.17 13.54 8.79
CA PHE A 204 -12.86 14.06 8.39
C PHE A 204 -12.20 14.86 9.53
N GLU A 205 -12.95 15.77 10.16
CA GLU A 205 -12.49 16.58 11.30
C GLU A 205 -12.13 15.71 12.51
N GLN A 206 -12.93 14.68 12.80
CA GLN A 206 -12.62 13.73 13.87
C GLN A 206 -11.27 13.03 13.61
N ARG A 207 -11.01 12.60 12.38
CA ARG A 207 -9.74 11.95 11.99
C ARG A 207 -8.57 12.92 12.05
N ASP A 208 -8.73 14.14 11.54
CA ASP A 208 -7.70 15.19 11.59
C ASP A 208 -7.31 15.52 13.04
N ASN A 209 -8.30 15.75 13.90
CA ASN A 209 -8.07 16.08 15.31
C ASN A 209 -7.40 14.93 16.09
N HIS A 210 -7.84 13.69 15.88
CA HIS A 210 -7.26 12.52 16.53
C HIS A 210 -5.78 12.32 16.13
N THR A 211 -5.46 12.47 14.84
CA THR A 211 -4.08 12.35 14.34
C THR A 211 -3.17 13.46 14.88
N LYS A 212 -3.69 14.69 15.04
CA LYS A 212 -2.94 15.79 15.69
C LYS A 212 -2.69 15.52 17.17
N SER A 213 -3.67 14.99 17.91
CA SER A 213 -3.56 14.79 19.36
C SER A 213 -2.65 13.61 19.73
N GLU A 214 -2.71 12.52 18.97
CA GLU A 214 -1.96 11.30 19.29
C GLU A 214 -0.63 11.21 18.55
N GLY A 215 -0.44 12.00 17.49
CA GLY A 215 0.74 11.92 16.63
C GLY A 215 0.80 10.63 15.80
N ILE A 216 -0.31 9.90 15.73
CA ILE A 216 -0.46 8.64 15.00
C ILE A 216 -1.29 8.90 13.73
N SER A 217 -0.82 8.39 12.59
CA SER A 217 -1.57 8.47 11.34
C SER A 217 -2.93 7.79 11.46
N SER A 218 -3.95 8.37 10.81
CA SER A 218 -5.25 7.73 10.71
C SER A 218 -5.15 6.42 9.94
N GLU A 219 -6.10 5.52 10.21
CA GLU A 219 -6.45 4.47 9.25
C GLU A 219 -6.96 5.11 7.94
N GLU A 220 -6.91 4.34 6.85
CA GLU A 220 -7.52 4.77 5.60
C GLU A 220 -9.05 4.84 5.75
N PHE A 221 -9.64 5.90 5.23
CA PHE A 221 -11.09 6.07 5.20
C PHE A 221 -11.53 6.68 3.87
N GLU A 222 -12.79 6.51 3.51
CA GLU A 222 -13.34 7.04 2.26
C GLU A 222 -14.21 8.25 2.59
N CYS A 223 -14.04 9.33 1.82
CA CYS A 223 -14.94 10.48 1.88
C CYS A 223 -15.22 11.02 0.47
N ARG A 224 -16.17 11.93 0.38
CA ARG A 224 -16.50 12.61 -0.87
C ARG A 224 -15.93 14.01 -0.86
N LEU A 225 -15.35 14.39 -1.99
CA LEU A 225 -15.07 15.78 -2.32
C LEU A 225 -16.22 16.35 -3.14
N ILE A 226 -16.48 17.64 -2.95
CA ILE A 226 -17.42 18.44 -3.74
C ILE A 226 -16.67 19.64 -4.33
N SER A 227 -16.65 19.75 -5.66
CA SER A 227 -16.06 20.91 -6.33
C SER A 227 -17.05 22.08 -6.43
N GLU A 228 -16.57 23.26 -6.84
CA GLU A 228 -17.42 24.45 -7.06
C GLU A 228 -18.55 24.22 -8.08
N LYS A 229 -18.40 23.23 -8.97
CA LYS A 229 -19.42 22.85 -9.97
C LYS A 229 -20.34 21.72 -9.49
N GLU A 230 -20.40 21.48 -8.18
CA GLU A 230 -21.16 20.39 -7.53
C GLU A 230 -20.77 18.98 -7.98
N LYS A 231 -19.61 18.81 -8.64
CA LYS A 231 -19.12 17.49 -9.01
C LYS A 231 -18.66 16.76 -7.76
N ILE A 232 -19.21 15.57 -7.52
CA ILE A 232 -18.81 14.67 -6.44
C ILE A 232 -17.70 13.74 -6.94
N THR A 233 -16.58 13.70 -6.21
CA THR A 233 -15.48 12.77 -6.43
C THR A 233 -15.32 11.91 -5.18
N TRP A 234 -15.31 10.58 -5.33
CA TRP A 234 -15.03 9.69 -4.21
C TRP A 234 -13.53 9.56 -4.05
N VAL A 235 -13.05 9.77 -2.82
CA VAL A 235 -11.63 9.66 -2.50
C VAL A 235 -11.42 8.74 -1.31
N ARG A 236 -10.30 8.03 -1.34
CA ARG A 236 -9.72 7.40 -0.16
C ARG A 236 -8.66 8.32 0.41
N CYS A 237 -8.73 8.50 1.72
CA CYS A 237 -7.96 9.46 2.46
C CYS A 237 -7.12 8.79 3.53
N ARG A 238 -5.93 9.36 3.78
CA ARG A 238 -5.12 9.07 4.96
C ARG A 238 -4.56 10.38 5.50
N ILE A 239 -4.64 10.55 6.83
CA ILE A 239 -4.16 11.73 7.52
C ILE A 239 -2.95 11.36 8.39
N GLY A 240 -1.91 12.19 8.38
CA GLY A 240 -0.72 12.04 9.19
C GLY A 240 -0.22 13.38 9.74
N THR A 241 0.67 13.32 10.73
CA THR A 241 1.33 14.50 11.28
C THR A 241 2.79 14.51 10.87
N ILE A 242 3.27 15.66 10.38
CA ILE A 242 4.65 15.89 9.97
C ILE A 242 5.20 17.16 10.62
N MET A 243 6.51 17.35 10.56
CA MET A 243 7.13 18.65 10.77
C MET A 243 7.20 19.39 9.43
N TRP A 244 6.74 20.64 9.41
CA TRP A 244 6.79 21.54 8.26
C TRP A 244 7.24 22.94 8.69
N ASN A 245 8.22 23.54 8.01
CA ASN A 245 8.99 24.72 8.43
C ASN A 245 9.24 24.80 9.95
N GLY A 246 9.71 23.70 10.55
CA GLY A 246 10.05 23.60 11.98
C GLY A 246 8.85 23.61 12.93
N ARG A 247 7.62 23.46 12.43
CA ARG A 247 6.38 23.41 13.21
C ARG A 247 5.53 22.22 12.79
N PRO A 248 4.76 21.59 13.71
CA PRO A 248 3.82 20.54 13.33
C PRO A 248 2.84 21.00 12.23
N ALA A 249 2.56 20.11 11.30
CA ALA A 249 1.55 20.27 10.26
C ALA A 249 0.90 18.92 9.95
N THR A 250 -0.29 18.97 9.38
CA THR A 250 -1.00 17.78 8.90
C THR A 250 -0.61 17.52 7.45
N VAL A 251 -0.34 16.26 7.11
CA VAL A 251 -0.31 15.78 5.73
C VAL A 251 -1.55 14.94 5.47
N THR A 252 -2.25 15.23 4.39
CA THR A 252 -3.39 14.45 3.94
C THR A 252 -3.14 13.95 2.53
N THR A 253 -3.29 12.65 2.31
CA THR A 253 -3.25 12.06 0.97
C THR A 253 -4.66 11.69 0.51
N PHE A 254 -4.90 11.83 -0.80
CA PHE A 254 -6.15 11.50 -1.47
C PHE A 254 -5.86 10.62 -2.69
N ILE A 255 -6.62 9.54 -2.81
CA ILE A 255 -6.64 8.66 -3.98
C ILE A 255 -8.06 8.70 -4.55
N ASP A 256 -8.19 9.09 -5.81
CA ASP A 256 -9.48 9.03 -6.50
C ASP A 256 -9.92 7.56 -6.66
N ILE A 257 -11.09 7.24 -6.14
CA ILE A 257 -11.72 5.91 -6.22
C ILE A 257 -13.08 5.99 -6.93
N THR A 258 -13.35 7.08 -7.65
CA THR A 258 -14.63 7.32 -8.33
C THR A 258 -14.92 6.25 -9.37
N ASP A 259 -13.93 5.89 -10.19
CA ASP A 259 -14.08 4.83 -11.19
C ASP A 259 -14.44 3.51 -10.53
N LYS A 260 -13.70 3.12 -9.49
CA LYS A 260 -13.99 1.92 -8.70
C LYS A 260 -15.40 1.92 -8.10
N LYS A 261 -15.83 3.05 -7.51
CA LYS A 261 -17.20 3.19 -6.97
C LYS A 261 -18.26 3.13 -8.07
N SER A 262 -17.98 3.70 -9.24
CA SER A 262 -18.88 3.67 -10.39
C SER A 262 -19.04 2.26 -10.96
N GLU A 263 -17.95 1.48 -11.01
CA GLU A 263 -17.96 0.08 -11.42
C GLU A 263 -18.71 -0.78 -10.41
N GLU A 264 -18.44 -0.63 -9.11
CA GLU A 264 -19.18 -1.31 -8.04
C GLU A 264 -20.68 -1.01 -8.11
N HIS A 265 -21.04 0.26 -8.34
CA HIS A 265 -22.44 0.67 -8.48
C HIS A 265 -23.08 0.11 -9.75
N ALA A 266 -22.40 0.21 -10.90
CA ALA A 266 -22.88 -0.32 -12.17
C ALA A 266 -23.06 -1.85 -12.10
N GLN A 267 -22.15 -2.55 -11.43
CA GLN A 267 -22.27 -3.98 -11.20
C GLN A 267 -23.50 -4.32 -10.35
N ARG A 268 -23.71 -3.61 -9.23
CA ARG A 268 -24.89 -3.80 -8.37
C ARG A 268 -26.19 -3.50 -9.11
N GLU A 269 -26.23 -2.43 -9.91
CA GLU A 269 -27.44 -2.08 -10.68
C GLU A 269 -27.70 -3.09 -11.80
N ARG A 270 -26.66 -3.63 -12.46
CA ARG A 270 -26.80 -4.74 -13.40
C ARG A 270 -27.33 -6.00 -12.74
N GLU A 271 -26.84 -6.35 -11.55
CA GLU A 271 -27.30 -7.51 -10.79
C GLU A 271 -28.76 -7.36 -10.35
N LYS A 272 -29.15 -6.19 -9.84
CA LYS A 272 -30.55 -5.89 -9.52
C LYS A 272 -31.45 -5.94 -10.74
N LEU A 273 -31.01 -5.37 -11.86
CA LEU A 273 -31.77 -5.36 -13.11
C LEU A 273 -31.93 -6.79 -13.65
N PHE A 274 -30.85 -7.57 -13.66
CA PHE A 274 -30.86 -8.97 -14.08
C PHE A 274 -31.81 -9.80 -13.22
N THR A 275 -31.70 -9.73 -11.89
CA THR A 275 -32.61 -10.40 -10.95
C THR A 275 -34.05 -9.98 -11.19
N ARG A 276 -34.32 -8.68 -11.38
CA ARG A 276 -35.67 -8.18 -11.65
C ARG A 276 -36.22 -8.70 -12.98
N ILE A 277 -35.41 -8.74 -14.04
CA ILE A 277 -35.81 -9.28 -15.35
C ILE A 277 -36.15 -10.77 -15.24
N LEU A 278 -35.30 -11.56 -14.58
CA LEU A 278 -35.57 -12.98 -14.39
C LEU A 278 -36.83 -13.21 -13.54
N GLU A 279 -37.04 -12.40 -12.50
CA GLU A 279 -38.18 -12.50 -11.59
C GLU A 279 -39.52 -12.23 -12.29
N ILE A 280 -39.57 -11.23 -13.19
CA ILE A 280 -40.79 -10.86 -13.93
C ILE A 280 -40.94 -11.62 -15.26
N SER A 281 -39.94 -12.42 -15.63
CA SER A 281 -39.99 -13.20 -16.88
C SER A 281 -41.21 -14.12 -16.89
N PRO A 282 -41.99 -14.17 -17.99
CA PRO A 282 -43.11 -15.10 -18.10
C PRO A 282 -42.67 -16.57 -18.25
N ASP A 283 -41.40 -16.79 -18.63
CA ASP A 283 -40.83 -18.13 -18.78
C ASP A 283 -40.45 -18.72 -17.43
N VAL A 284 -40.57 -20.04 -17.30
CA VAL A 284 -40.13 -20.79 -16.13
C VAL A 284 -38.59 -20.81 -16.10
N VAL A 285 -38.00 -20.13 -15.12
CA VAL A 285 -36.54 -20.04 -14.95
C VAL A 285 -36.14 -20.60 -13.59
N ALA A 286 -35.12 -21.46 -13.60
CA ALA A 286 -34.50 -22.00 -12.41
C ALA A 286 -32.98 -22.02 -12.57
N ILE A 287 -32.26 -21.76 -11.48
CA ILE A 287 -30.82 -21.92 -11.35
C ILE A 287 -30.59 -23.06 -10.37
N SER A 288 -29.81 -24.05 -10.77
CA SER A 288 -29.45 -25.20 -9.94
C SER A 288 -27.93 -25.35 -9.83
N ASP A 289 -27.47 -25.92 -8.72
CA ASP A 289 -26.09 -26.37 -8.59
C ASP A 289 -25.82 -27.50 -9.61
N CYS A 290 -24.64 -27.46 -10.25
CA CYS A 290 -24.33 -28.43 -11.31
C CYS A 290 -23.94 -29.81 -10.79
N GLU A 291 -23.45 -29.90 -9.55
CA GLU A 291 -22.95 -31.14 -8.94
C GLU A 291 -24.05 -31.87 -8.19
N SER A 292 -24.80 -31.16 -7.33
CA SER A 292 -25.91 -31.75 -6.56
C SER A 292 -27.24 -31.76 -7.34
N GLY A 293 -27.42 -30.87 -8.31
CA GLY A 293 -28.69 -30.67 -9.01
C GLY A 293 -29.76 -29.98 -8.17
N GLU A 294 -29.39 -29.45 -7.00
CA GLU A 294 -30.29 -28.72 -6.12
C GLU A 294 -30.62 -27.35 -6.69
N TYR A 295 -31.88 -26.93 -6.59
CA TYR A 295 -32.26 -25.58 -7.00
C TYR A 295 -31.71 -24.54 -6.03
N LEU A 296 -30.91 -23.62 -6.55
CA LEU A 296 -30.37 -22.47 -5.83
C LEU A 296 -31.31 -21.27 -5.91
N TRP A 297 -32.06 -21.14 -7.01
CA TRP A 297 -33.00 -20.06 -7.23
C TRP A 297 -34.07 -20.42 -8.28
N VAL A 298 -35.27 -19.87 -8.14
CA VAL A 298 -36.37 -19.98 -9.12
C VAL A 298 -37.14 -18.67 -9.19
N ASN A 299 -37.67 -18.34 -10.36
CA ASN A 299 -38.47 -17.13 -10.55
C ASN A 299 -39.95 -17.31 -10.20
N THR A 300 -40.70 -16.20 -10.12
CA THR A 300 -42.14 -16.24 -9.87
C THR A 300 -42.92 -17.12 -10.86
N ALA A 301 -42.52 -17.17 -12.14
CA ALA A 301 -43.19 -18.01 -13.14
C ALA A 301 -43.05 -19.51 -12.83
N PHE A 302 -41.87 -19.97 -12.38
CA PHE A 302 -41.66 -21.34 -11.92
C PHE A 302 -42.64 -21.70 -10.79
N SER A 303 -42.72 -20.87 -9.75
CA SER A 303 -43.62 -21.14 -8.62
C SER A 303 -45.09 -21.15 -9.02
N LYS A 304 -45.50 -20.26 -9.94
CA LYS A 304 -46.86 -20.26 -10.47
C LYS A 304 -47.16 -21.48 -11.33
N PHE A 305 -46.21 -21.90 -12.16
CA PHE A 305 -46.38 -23.01 -13.08
C PHE A 305 -46.46 -24.36 -12.36
N PHE A 306 -45.54 -24.62 -11.43
CA PHE A 306 -45.50 -25.88 -10.68
C PHE A 306 -46.35 -25.86 -9.40
N GLY A 307 -46.84 -24.70 -8.97
CA GLY A 307 -47.62 -24.54 -7.75
C GLY A 307 -46.81 -24.69 -6.46
N ILE A 308 -45.47 -24.66 -6.54
CA ILE A 308 -44.56 -24.85 -5.41
C ILE A 308 -43.95 -23.49 -5.02
N PRO A 309 -44.10 -23.02 -3.76
CA PRO A 309 -43.47 -21.80 -3.30
C PRO A 309 -41.94 -21.88 -3.39
N ALA A 310 -41.27 -20.83 -3.87
CA ALA A 310 -39.82 -20.82 -4.07
C ALA A 310 -39.01 -21.26 -2.82
N LYS A 311 -39.47 -20.92 -1.61
CA LYS A 311 -38.85 -21.33 -0.35
C LYS A 311 -38.82 -22.84 -0.13
N GLU A 312 -39.77 -23.58 -0.69
CA GLU A 312 -39.83 -25.05 -0.60
C GLU A 312 -39.04 -25.73 -1.71
N VAL A 313 -38.59 -24.96 -2.71
CA VAL A 313 -37.80 -25.43 -3.86
C VAL A 313 -36.29 -25.34 -3.56
N TYR A 314 -35.85 -24.34 -2.81
CA TYR A 314 -34.43 -24.09 -2.55
C TYR A 314 -33.76 -25.25 -1.79
N GLY A 315 -32.60 -25.69 -2.28
CA GLY A 315 -31.84 -26.80 -1.72
C GLY A 315 -32.44 -28.18 -1.99
N ARG A 316 -33.45 -28.28 -2.88
CA ARG A 316 -34.04 -29.55 -3.29
C ARG A 316 -33.77 -29.82 -4.75
N THR A 317 -33.65 -31.09 -5.09
CA THR A 317 -33.49 -31.52 -6.48
C THR A 317 -34.84 -31.61 -7.18
N SER A 318 -34.79 -31.59 -8.50
CA SER A 318 -35.97 -31.69 -9.35
C SER A 318 -36.67 -33.06 -9.25
N LEU A 319 -35.96 -34.11 -8.80
CA LEU A 319 -36.50 -35.43 -8.50
C LEU A 319 -37.26 -35.45 -7.17
N GLU A 320 -36.71 -34.82 -6.13
CA GLU A 320 -37.36 -34.72 -4.81
C GLU A 320 -38.66 -33.92 -4.87
N LEU A 321 -38.70 -32.91 -5.72
CA LEU A 321 -39.91 -32.11 -5.99
C LEU A 321 -40.88 -32.79 -6.95
N GLY A 322 -40.54 -33.97 -7.49
CA GLY A 322 -41.38 -34.72 -8.43
C GLY A 322 -41.57 -34.06 -9.79
N ILE A 323 -40.77 -33.03 -10.11
CA ILE A 323 -40.81 -32.31 -11.38
C ILE A 323 -40.32 -33.22 -12.52
N TRP A 324 -39.34 -34.09 -12.23
CA TRP A 324 -38.90 -35.16 -13.14
C TRP A 324 -39.12 -36.52 -12.49
N HIS A 325 -39.57 -37.50 -13.27
CA HIS A 325 -39.84 -38.86 -12.78
C HIS A 325 -38.67 -39.84 -13.00
N SER A 326 -37.62 -39.47 -13.76
CA SER A 326 -36.41 -40.30 -14.01
C SER A 326 -35.40 -39.56 -14.90
N LEU A 327 -34.08 -39.76 -14.67
CA LEU A 327 -32.98 -39.24 -15.50
C LEU A 327 -32.94 -39.78 -16.95
N ASN A 328 -33.79 -40.75 -17.30
CA ASN A 328 -33.66 -41.53 -18.53
C ASN A 328 -34.64 -41.17 -19.68
N ASN A 329 -35.46 -40.12 -19.56
CA ASN A 329 -36.48 -39.81 -20.58
C ASN A 329 -36.30 -38.42 -21.20
N GLY A 330 -35.40 -38.32 -22.19
CA GLY A 330 -35.23 -37.13 -23.02
C GLY A 330 -36.34 -36.87 -24.06
N HIS A 331 -37.46 -37.63 -24.06
CA HIS A 331 -38.43 -37.61 -25.17
C HIS A 331 -39.89 -37.79 -24.77
N SER A 332 -40.41 -37.05 -23.78
CA SER A 332 -41.86 -36.74 -23.70
C SER A 332 -42.10 -35.70 -22.60
N PHE A 333 -42.10 -34.43 -23.00
CA PHE A 333 -42.30 -33.30 -22.12
C PHE A 333 -43.79 -32.98 -21.98
N TRP A 334 -44.20 -32.63 -20.75
CA TRP A 334 -45.47 -32.05 -20.29
C TRP A 334 -46.56 -33.03 -19.83
N LYS A 335 -46.86 -32.97 -18.52
CA LYS A 335 -48.17 -33.30 -17.93
C LYS A 335 -48.91 -31.97 -17.70
N PHE A 336 -50.06 -31.80 -18.33
CA PHE A 336 -51.15 -31.02 -17.76
C PHE A 336 -52.04 -31.98 -16.95
#